data_AF-A4RS12-F1
#
_entry.id   AF-A4RS12-F1
#
_cell.length_a   1.000
_cell.length_b   1.000
_cell.length_c   1.000
_cell.angle_alpha   90.00
_cell.angle_beta   90.00
_cell.angle_gamma   90.00
#
_symmetry.space_group_name_H-M   'P 1'
#
loop_
_entity.id
_entity.type
_entity.pdbx_description
1 polymer ?
#
loop_
_entity_poly.entity_id
_entity_poly.type
_entity_poly.pdbx_seq_one_letter_code
_entity_poly.pdbx_strand_id
1 'polypeptide(L)'
;MFKPVFVRKIERDTIEERDKMLAELDAEAAKTEAAKAAKKAESKKLVEVEVKREEALAAAMDEMEPSDVDTDDELDDALEFDAWKSRELERLKTDRIQRELIFREREEQERIRSMTEEERDLYHAKRLAKRAEQEKEKPKMAFMQKYYHKGAFFQESADDAFGTAGPDEIYKRDFSAPTAEEKFDKSILPAAMQVRKGKFGRAGQTKWTHLAAEDTSAARKGDDDDLWSGRDKSVRAIKDKMLAKQGGLRDAARRA
;
A
#
# COMPACT_ATOMS: atom_id res chain seq x y z
N MET A 1 1.45 -30.67 -66.31
CA MET A 1 0.57 -30.46 -65.14
C MET A 1 1.42 -29.86 -64.03
N PHE A 2 1.35 -28.55 -63.81
CA PHE A 2 2.17 -27.86 -62.80
C PHE A 2 1.58 -28.09 -61.41
N LYS A 3 2.41 -28.55 -60.46
CA LYS A 3 2.01 -28.72 -59.05
C LYS A 3 2.03 -27.34 -58.36
N PRO A 4 0.94 -26.93 -57.69
CA PRO A 4 0.96 -25.69 -56.91
C PRO A 4 1.89 -25.84 -55.71
N VAL A 5 2.79 -24.86 -55.53
CA VAL A 5 3.68 -24.76 -54.37
C VAL A 5 3.09 -23.73 -53.41
N PHE A 6 2.98 -24.09 -52.14
CA PHE A 6 2.46 -23.20 -51.11
C PHE A 6 3.49 -22.12 -50.74
N VAL A 7 3.23 -20.88 -51.14
CA VAL A 7 4.02 -19.70 -50.77
C VAL A 7 3.53 -19.17 -49.42
N ARG A 8 4.42 -18.78 -48.50
CA ARG A 8 4.03 -18.32 -47.15
C ARG A 8 3.29 -16.98 -47.23
N LYS A 9 2.42 -16.67 -46.25
CA LYS A 9 1.59 -15.45 -46.27
C LYS A 9 2.43 -14.17 -46.47
N ILE A 10 3.57 -14.09 -45.79
CA ILE A 10 4.54 -12.98 -45.86
C ILE A 10 5.15 -12.80 -47.26
N GLU A 11 5.17 -13.86 -48.08
CA GLU A 11 5.71 -13.85 -49.45
C GLU A 11 4.61 -13.66 -50.51
N ARG A 12 3.33 -13.57 -50.10
CA ARG A 12 2.19 -13.23 -50.98
C ARG A 12 1.75 -11.77 -50.86
N ASP A 13 2.32 -11.02 -49.92
CA ASP A 13 1.92 -9.64 -49.70
C ASP A 13 2.19 -8.82 -50.96
N THR A 14 1.15 -8.13 -51.43
CA THR A 14 1.26 -7.25 -52.60
C THR A 14 2.05 -5.99 -52.22
N ILE A 15 2.79 -5.40 -53.16
CA ILE A 15 3.63 -4.20 -52.92
C ILE A 15 2.82 -3.10 -52.21
N GLU A 16 1.53 -2.97 -52.54
CA GLU A 16 0.59 -2.02 -51.94
C GLU A 16 0.26 -2.26 -50.46
N GLU A 17 0.23 -3.51 -49.99
CA GLU A 17 -0.02 -3.84 -48.58
C GLU A 17 1.19 -3.51 -47.71
N ARG A 18 2.41 -3.71 -48.26
CA ARG A 18 3.67 -3.33 -47.60
C ARG A 18 3.81 -1.82 -47.47
N ASP A 19 3.44 -1.08 -48.52
CA ASP A 19 3.49 0.39 -48.51
C ASP A 19 2.47 1.00 -47.54
N LYS A 20 1.28 0.40 -47.41
CA LYS A 20 0.28 0.82 -46.41
C LYS A 20 0.76 0.58 -44.97
N MET A 21 1.36 -0.58 -44.71
CA MET A 21 1.92 -0.92 -43.39
C MET A 21 3.09 0.01 -43.01
N LEU A 22 3.96 0.36 -43.97
CA LEU A 22 5.04 1.33 -43.74
C LEU A 22 4.50 2.74 -43.47
N ALA A 23 3.50 3.19 -44.24
CA ALA A 23 2.86 4.48 -44.02
C ALA A 23 2.14 4.56 -42.65
N GLU A 24 1.54 3.45 -42.19
CA GLU A 24 0.91 3.38 -40.87
C GLU A 24 1.95 3.43 -39.74
N LEU A 25 3.08 2.73 -39.88
CA LEU A 25 4.20 2.78 -38.93
C LEU A 25 4.85 4.17 -38.86
N ASP A 26 5.04 4.83 -40.01
CA ASP A 26 5.60 6.19 -40.06
C ASP A 26 4.62 7.21 -39.44
N ALA A 27 3.32 7.04 -39.64
CA ALA A 27 2.29 7.87 -39.02
C ALA A 27 2.23 7.67 -37.49
N GLU A 28 2.40 6.44 -37.00
CA GLU A 28 2.46 6.15 -35.57
C GLU A 28 3.75 6.70 -34.94
N ALA A 29 4.90 6.54 -35.61
CA ALA A 29 6.16 7.15 -35.19
C ALA A 29 6.04 8.67 -35.09
N ALA A 30 5.47 9.34 -36.09
CA ALA A 30 5.25 10.79 -36.07
C ALA A 30 4.32 11.25 -34.92
N LYS A 31 3.26 10.49 -34.62
CA LYS A 31 2.36 10.77 -33.47
C LYS A 31 3.09 10.62 -32.13
N THR A 32 3.92 9.58 -31.97
CA THR A 32 4.68 9.38 -30.73
C THR A 32 5.74 10.46 -30.52
N GLU A 33 6.43 10.89 -31.58
CA GLU A 33 7.40 11.99 -31.50
C GLU A 33 6.71 13.33 -31.19
N ALA A 34 5.55 13.62 -31.80
CA ALA A 34 4.77 14.81 -31.46
C ALA A 34 4.31 14.79 -29.99
N ALA A 35 3.87 13.64 -29.46
CA ALA A 35 3.49 13.50 -28.06
C ALA A 35 4.69 13.66 -27.11
N LYS A 36 5.86 13.15 -27.47
CA LYS A 36 7.11 13.36 -26.70
C LYS A 36 7.52 14.84 -26.71
N ALA A 37 7.41 15.52 -27.84
CA ALA A 37 7.72 16.94 -27.96
C ALA A 37 6.77 17.80 -27.11
N ALA A 38 5.47 17.49 -27.11
CA ALA A 38 4.49 18.15 -26.25
C ALA A 38 4.83 17.98 -24.76
N LYS A 39 5.13 16.75 -24.32
CA LYS A 39 5.55 16.47 -22.94
C LYS A 39 6.81 17.22 -22.53
N LYS A 40 7.80 17.32 -23.42
CA LYS A 40 9.04 18.09 -23.17
C LYS A 40 8.76 19.59 -23.05
N ALA A 41 7.84 20.12 -23.85
CA ALA A 41 7.44 21.53 -23.77
C ALA A 41 6.68 21.83 -22.47
N GLU A 42 5.77 20.94 -22.06
CA GLU A 42 5.06 21.04 -20.78
C GLU A 42 6.01 20.95 -19.59
N SER A 43 6.94 20.00 -19.59
CA SER A 43 7.93 19.88 -18.52
C SER A 43 8.82 21.12 -18.43
N LYS A 44 9.24 21.69 -19.58
CA LYS A 44 10.04 22.92 -19.61
C LYS A 44 9.26 24.10 -19.02
N LYS A 45 7.97 24.26 -19.38
CA LYS A 45 7.11 25.30 -18.80
C LYS A 45 6.94 25.15 -17.29
N LEU A 46 6.79 23.92 -16.79
CA LEU A 46 6.67 23.68 -15.35
C LEU A 46 7.96 24.07 -14.61
N VAL A 47 9.13 23.73 -15.16
CA VAL A 47 10.43 24.12 -14.61
C VAL A 47 10.59 25.64 -14.62
N GLU A 48 10.21 26.33 -15.70
CA GLU A 48 10.26 27.80 -15.77
C GLU A 48 9.36 28.46 -14.71
N VAL A 49 8.19 27.87 -14.42
CA VAL A 49 7.30 28.37 -13.35
C VAL A 49 7.93 28.18 -11.98
N GLU A 50 8.55 27.03 -11.73
CA GLU A 50 9.19 26.75 -10.44
C GLU A 50 10.42 27.64 -10.22
N VAL A 51 11.26 27.81 -11.24
CA VAL A 51 12.42 28.73 -11.16
C VAL A 51 11.98 30.15 -10.85
N LYS A 52 10.92 30.66 -11.50
CA LYS A 52 10.37 32.00 -11.17
C LYS A 52 9.84 32.08 -9.75
N ARG A 53 9.24 31.01 -9.24
CA ARG A 53 8.76 30.93 -7.86
C ARG A 53 9.93 30.97 -6.88
N GLU A 54 10.97 30.17 -7.13
CA GLU A 54 12.19 30.15 -6.33
C GLU A 54 12.91 31.51 -6.36
N GLU A 55 13.04 32.13 -7.53
CA GLU A 55 13.62 33.47 -7.68
C GLU A 55 12.80 34.54 -6.94
N ALA A 56 11.46 34.47 -7.00
CA ALA A 56 10.59 35.39 -6.24
C ALA A 56 10.71 35.18 -4.73
N LEU A 57 10.83 33.94 -4.27
CA LEU A 57 11.07 33.63 -2.85
C LEU A 57 12.46 34.09 -2.40
N ALA A 58 13.49 33.87 -3.23
CA ALA A 58 14.84 34.33 -2.96
C ALA A 58 14.92 35.85 -2.91
N ALA A 59 14.28 36.56 -3.85
CA ALA A 59 14.19 38.01 -3.83
C ALA A 59 13.43 38.53 -2.59
N ALA A 60 12.32 37.89 -2.22
CA ALA A 60 11.57 38.23 -1.01
C ALA A 60 12.37 37.98 0.28
N MET A 61 13.24 36.95 0.30
CA MET A 61 14.13 36.69 1.44
C MET A 61 15.32 37.66 1.48
N ASP A 62 15.83 38.12 0.34
CA ASP A 62 16.93 39.08 0.25
C ASP A 62 16.46 40.51 0.54
N GLU A 63 15.18 40.82 0.25
CA GLU A 63 14.52 42.09 0.59
C GLU A 63 14.02 42.15 2.04
N MET A 64 13.93 41.01 2.73
CA MET A 64 13.53 40.93 4.14
C MET A 64 14.66 41.43 5.04
N GLU A 65 14.61 42.70 5.44
CA GLU A 65 15.54 43.25 6.42
C GLU A 65 15.16 42.82 7.85
N PRO A 66 16.12 42.73 8.79
CA PRO A 66 15.83 42.40 10.19
C PRO A 66 14.86 43.37 10.87
N SER A 67 14.64 44.57 10.30
CA SER A 67 13.66 45.57 10.75
C SER A 67 12.24 45.34 10.24
N ASP A 68 12.02 44.43 9.27
CA ASP A 68 10.67 44.04 8.83
C ASP A 68 9.99 43.07 9.81
N VAL A 69 10.78 42.48 10.71
CA VAL A 69 10.27 41.74 11.86
C VAL A 69 10.05 42.75 12.97
N ASP A 70 8.79 43.15 13.15
CA ASP A 70 8.39 44.01 14.27
C ASP A 70 8.58 43.23 15.58
N THR A 71 9.60 43.61 16.35
CA THR A 71 9.93 43.06 17.67
C THR A 71 9.58 44.03 18.79
N ASP A 72 8.81 45.09 18.50
CA ASP A 72 8.43 46.09 19.49
C ASP A 72 7.20 45.62 20.28
N ASP A 73 7.45 44.66 21.17
CA ASP A 73 6.47 44.06 22.07
C ASP A 73 5.81 45.10 23.02
N GLU A 74 6.39 46.31 23.16
CA GLU A 74 5.97 47.34 24.13
C GLU A 74 4.74 48.16 23.69
N LEU A 75 4.32 48.08 22.42
CA LEU A 75 3.19 48.87 21.89
C LEU A 75 1.82 48.23 22.21
N ASP A 76 1.79 46.92 22.50
CA ASP A 76 0.56 46.14 22.69
C ASP A 76 0.65 45.10 23.81
N ASP A 77 1.32 45.46 24.92
CA ASP A 77 1.50 44.65 26.13
C ASP A 77 0.24 43.89 26.58
N ALA A 78 -0.94 44.49 26.41
CA ALA A 78 -2.21 43.90 26.83
C ALA A 78 -2.64 42.73 25.94
N LEU A 79 -2.54 42.85 24.62
CA LEU A 79 -2.89 41.75 23.70
C LEU A 79 -1.84 40.64 23.75
N GLU A 80 -0.57 40.98 23.94
CA GLU A 80 0.48 39.99 24.13
C GLU A 80 0.34 39.21 25.44
N PHE A 81 -0.03 39.88 26.52
CA PHE A 81 -0.32 39.22 27.79
C PHE A 81 -1.53 38.28 27.68
N ASP A 82 -2.56 38.67 26.95
CA ASP A 82 -3.72 37.80 26.67
C ASP A 82 -3.33 36.62 25.76
N ALA A 83 -2.45 36.83 24.78
CA ALA A 83 -1.90 35.77 23.93
C ALA A 83 -0.93 34.82 24.69
N TRP A 84 -0.20 35.34 25.68
CA TRP A 84 0.58 34.51 26.60
C TRP A 84 -0.34 33.68 27.49
N LYS A 85 -1.38 34.31 28.06
CA LYS A 85 -2.37 33.66 28.90
C LYS A 85 -3.15 32.58 28.15
N SER A 86 -3.49 32.79 26.89
CA SER A 86 -4.15 31.76 26.07
C SER A 86 -3.24 30.55 25.86
N ARG A 87 -1.96 30.76 25.51
CA ARG A 87 -0.96 29.69 25.40
C ARG A 87 -0.77 28.96 26.72
N GLU A 88 -0.72 29.67 27.83
CA GLU A 88 -0.56 29.06 29.16
C GLU A 88 -1.81 28.27 29.58
N LEU A 89 -3.00 28.78 29.29
CA LEU A 89 -4.25 28.03 29.49
C LEU A 89 -4.31 26.79 28.60
N GLU A 90 -3.82 26.84 27.37
CA GLU A 90 -3.70 25.68 26.49
C GLU A 90 -2.77 24.62 27.07
N ARG A 91 -1.61 25.00 27.61
CA ARG A 91 -0.68 24.08 28.31
C ARG A 91 -1.34 23.42 29.52
N LEU A 92 -2.01 24.21 30.37
CA LEU A 92 -2.73 23.68 31.52
C LEU A 92 -3.86 22.73 31.11
N LYS A 93 -4.54 23.04 30.00
CA LYS A 93 -5.59 22.18 29.42
C LYS A 93 -4.99 20.88 28.88
N THR A 94 -3.88 20.91 28.15
CA THR A 94 -3.22 19.69 27.66
C THR A 94 -2.78 18.81 28.82
N ASP A 95 -2.15 19.38 29.85
CA ASP A 95 -1.74 18.65 31.06
C ASP A 95 -2.92 17.98 31.76
N ARG A 96 -4.05 18.69 31.87
CA ARG A 96 -5.27 18.13 32.46
C ARG A 96 -5.83 16.98 31.63
N ILE A 97 -5.91 17.15 30.31
CA ILE A 97 -6.40 16.12 29.38
C ILE A 97 -5.50 14.88 29.45
N GLN A 98 -4.18 15.04 29.47
CA GLN A 98 -3.23 13.93 29.56
C GLN A 98 -3.42 13.14 30.86
N ARG A 99 -3.57 13.82 32.01
CA ARG A 99 -3.86 13.14 33.28
C ARG A 99 -5.20 12.40 33.26
N GLU A 100 -6.24 13.00 32.68
CA GLU A 100 -7.55 12.38 32.56
C GLU A 100 -7.53 11.16 31.64
N LEU A 101 -6.77 11.20 30.52
CA LEU A 101 -6.59 10.06 29.63
C LEU A 101 -5.91 8.89 30.34
N ILE A 102 -4.84 9.16 31.11
CA ILE A 102 -4.14 8.13 31.91
C ILE A 102 -5.08 7.54 32.96
N PHE A 103 -5.86 8.38 33.64
CA PHE A 103 -6.82 7.91 34.64
C PHE A 103 -7.92 7.06 34.01
N ARG A 104 -8.47 7.50 32.87
CA ARG A 104 -9.49 6.76 32.12
C ARG A 104 -8.97 5.41 31.60
N GLU A 105 -7.74 5.35 31.09
CA GLU A 105 -7.12 4.09 30.68
C GLU A 105 -6.98 3.14 31.87
N ARG A 106 -6.56 3.65 33.02
CA ARG A 106 -6.46 2.87 34.26
C ARG A 106 -7.82 2.37 34.74
N GLU A 107 -8.85 3.22 34.73
CA GLU A 107 -10.23 2.82 35.06
C GLU A 107 -10.76 1.77 34.10
N GLU A 108 -10.50 1.89 32.80
CA GLU A 108 -10.88 0.88 31.81
C GLU A 108 -10.15 -0.45 32.08
N GLN A 109 -8.86 -0.40 32.43
CA GLN A 109 -8.09 -1.59 32.78
C GLN A 109 -8.61 -2.24 34.07
N GLU A 110 -8.92 -1.46 35.10
CA GLU A 110 -9.51 -1.94 36.36
C GLU A 110 -10.91 -2.51 36.12
N ARG A 111 -11.73 -1.88 35.27
CA ARG A 111 -13.03 -2.41 34.84
C ARG A 111 -12.89 -3.74 34.12
N ILE A 112 -11.95 -3.87 33.18
CA ILE A 112 -11.71 -5.15 32.50
C ILE A 112 -11.25 -6.20 33.52
N ARG A 113 -10.38 -5.83 34.46
CA ARG A 113 -9.93 -6.71 35.55
C ARG A 113 -11.04 -7.11 36.52
N SER A 114 -12.06 -6.28 36.73
CA SER A 114 -13.22 -6.62 37.57
C SER A 114 -14.31 -7.42 36.85
N MET A 115 -14.33 -7.42 35.51
CA MET A 115 -15.29 -8.21 34.73
C MET A 115 -15.01 -9.72 34.81
N THR A 116 -16.08 -10.51 34.69
CA THR A 116 -16.01 -11.98 34.59
C THR A 116 -15.44 -12.42 33.24
N GLU A 117 -14.95 -13.66 33.14
CA GLU A 117 -14.32 -14.17 31.90
C GLU A 117 -15.28 -14.16 30.70
N GLU A 118 -16.55 -14.55 30.90
CA GLU A 118 -17.56 -14.56 29.84
C GLU A 118 -17.86 -13.13 29.31
N GLU A 119 -17.91 -12.14 30.20
CA GLU A 119 -18.13 -10.74 29.82
C GLU A 119 -16.90 -10.14 29.11
N ARG A 120 -15.68 -10.53 29.52
CA ARG A 120 -14.44 -10.14 28.84
C ARG A 120 -14.39 -10.68 27.41
N ASP A 121 -14.75 -11.94 27.21
CA ASP A 121 -14.76 -12.55 25.88
C ASP A 121 -15.75 -11.84 24.95
N LEU A 122 -16.94 -11.50 25.44
CA LEU A 122 -17.91 -10.70 24.69
C LEU A 122 -17.41 -9.29 24.40
N TYR A 123 -16.71 -8.66 25.34
CA TYR A 123 -16.09 -7.34 25.15
C TYR A 123 -15.03 -7.37 24.04
N HIS A 124 -14.12 -8.35 24.10
CA HIS A 124 -13.08 -8.54 23.08
C HIS A 124 -13.68 -8.90 21.73
N ALA A 125 -14.70 -9.76 21.68
CA ALA A 125 -15.39 -10.12 20.45
C ALA A 125 -16.05 -8.89 19.78
N LYS A 126 -16.73 -8.03 20.55
CA LYS A 126 -17.30 -6.77 20.05
C LYS A 126 -16.23 -5.84 19.50
N ARG A 127 -15.09 -5.72 20.17
CA ARG A 127 -13.97 -4.88 19.74
C ARG A 127 -13.30 -5.42 18.46
N LEU A 128 -13.17 -6.74 18.33
CA LEU A 128 -12.69 -7.39 17.11
C LEU A 128 -13.65 -7.19 15.94
N ALA A 129 -14.95 -7.34 16.17
CA ALA A 129 -15.97 -7.09 15.15
C ALA A 129 -15.91 -5.63 14.64
N LYS A 130 -15.84 -4.66 15.55
CA LYS A 130 -15.68 -3.24 15.19
C LYS A 130 -14.40 -2.98 14.40
N ARG A 131 -13.28 -3.64 14.75
CA ARG A 131 -12.03 -3.53 14.00
C ARG A 131 -12.16 -4.11 12.59
N ALA A 132 -12.85 -5.24 12.46
CA ALA A 132 -13.11 -5.86 11.17
C ALA A 132 -14.03 -5.00 10.28
N GLU A 133 -15.05 -4.35 10.85
CA GLU A 133 -15.90 -3.38 10.14
C GLU A 133 -15.10 -2.16 9.63
N GLN A 134 -14.11 -1.71 10.39
CA GLN A 134 -13.22 -0.60 10.02
C GLN A 134 -12.11 -1.01 9.05
N GLU A 135 -11.78 -2.30 8.98
CA GLU A 135 -10.78 -2.80 8.06
C GLU A 135 -11.32 -2.72 6.64
N LYS A 136 -10.84 -1.73 5.89
CA LYS A 136 -11.16 -1.59 4.46
C LYS A 136 -10.72 -2.85 3.72
N GLU A 137 -11.55 -3.30 2.79
CA GLU A 137 -11.21 -4.43 1.92
C GLU A 137 -9.86 -4.18 1.24
N LYS A 138 -8.89 -5.04 1.54
CA LYS A 138 -7.57 -4.98 0.91
C LYS A 138 -7.72 -5.41 -0.55
N PRO A 139 -7.24 -4.62 -1.52
CA PRO A 139 -7.32 -4.99 -2.92
C PRO A 139 -6.49 -6.26 -3.17
N LYS A 140 -6.97 -7.07 -4.12
CA LYS A 140 -6.31 -8.32 -4.49
C LYS A 140 -5.08 -8.03 -5.36
N MET A 141 -3.92 -8.47 -4.89
CA MET A 141 -2.66 -8.38 -5.64
C MET A 141 -2.70 -9.25 -6.89
N ALA A 142 -2.07 -8.80 -7.97
CA ALA A 142 -1.89 -9.57 -9.19
C ALA A 142 -0.96 -10.79 -8.99
N PHE A 143 -1.06 -11.79 -9.88
CA PHE A 143 -0.23 -13.00 -9.81
C PHE A 143 1.27 -12.65 -9.88
N MET A 144 2.04 -13.12 -8.89
CA MET A 144 3.46 -12.83 -8.71
C MET A 144 3.82 -11.33 -8.59
N GLN A 145 2.89 -10.50 -8.10
CA GLN A 145 3.17 -9.12 -7.72
C GLN A 145 4.02 -9.07 -6.45
N LYS A 146 4.99 -8.16 -6.39
CA LYS A 146 5.83 -7.98 -5.20
C LYS A 146 5.07 -7.18 -4.15
N TYR A 147 5.06 -7.70 -2.94
CA TYR A 147 4.58 -6.96 -1.78
C TYR A 147 5.66 -5.98 -1.30
N TYR A 148 5.29 -4.70 -1.20
CA TYR A 148 6.10 -3.65 -0.59
C TYR A 148 5.54 -3.36 0.80
N HIS A 149 6.32 -3.68 1.84
CA HIS A 149 5.95 -3.39 3.21
C HIS A 149 6.11 -1.88 3.45
N LYS A 150 5.10 -1.24 4.02
CA LYS A 150 5.04 0.21 4.32
C LYS A 150 6.04 0.65 5.44
N GLY A 151 6.86 -0.26 5.95
CA GLY A 151 7.76 -0.02 7.10
C GLY A 151 7.07 -0.27 8.45
N ALA A 152 7.78 -0.10 9.57
CA ALA A 152 7.20 -0.17 10.92
C ALA A 152 7.19 1.18 11.64
N PHE A 153 7.95 2.16 11.12
CA PHE A 153 8.15 3.47 11.73
C PHE A 153 7.24 4.51 11.06
N PHE A 154 6.82 5.53 11.83
CA PHE A 154 6.06 6.70 11.35
C PHE A 154 4.71 6.39 10.67
N GLN A 155 4.11 5.22 10.95
CA GLN A 155 2.82 4.84 10.37
C GLN A 155 1.62 5.36 11.15
N GLU A 156 1.79 5.47 12.46
CA GLU A 156 0.81 6.02 13.38
C GLU A 156 1.12 7.50 13.60
N SER A 157 0.09 8.27 13.97
CA SER A 157 0.31 9.60 14.52
C SER A 157 1.27 9.47 15.69
N ALA A 158 2.28 10.32 15.78
CA ALA A 158 3.24 10.21 16.86
C ALA A 158 2.50 10.24 18.22
N ASP A 159 2.78 9.24 19.06
CA ASP A 159 2.26 9.14 20.44
C ASP A 159 2.91 10.18 21.37
N ASP A 160 3.84 10.99 20.85
CA ASP A 160 4.48 12.06 21.60
C ASP A 160 3.53 13.26 21.75
N ALA A 161 3.45 13.80 22.96
CA ALA A 161 2.65 15.00 23.25
C ALA A 161 3.05 16.23 22.41
N PHE A 162 4.24 16.18 21.78
CA PHE A 162 4.81 17.24 20.96
C PHE A 162 4.57 17.05 19.45
N GLY A 163 3.93 15.95 19.03
CA GLY A 163 3.41 15.78 17.66
C GLY A 163 4.44 16.05 16.57
N THR A 164 5.69 15.61 16.78
CA THR A 164 6.84 16.05 15.96
C THR A 164 6.74 15.57 14.51
N ALA A 165 5.96 14.52 14.24
CA ALA A 165 5.63 14.08 12.89
C ALA A 165 4.22 13.46 12.87
N GLY A 166 3.26 14.17 12.27
CA GLY A 166 1.97 13.59 11.92
C GLY A 166 2.13 12.47 10.89
N PRO A 167 1.12 11.60 10.72
CA PRO A 167 1.18 10.55 9.71
C PRO A 167 1.15 11.20 8.33
N ASP A 168 2.31 11.24 7.68
CA ASP A 168 2.46 11.83 6.35
C ASP A 168 1.46 11.19 5.38
N GLU A 169 0.86 12.00 4.51
CA GLU A 169 -0.13 11.56 3.53
C GLU A 169 0.43 10.46 2.62
N ILE A 170 1.75 10.44 2.43
CA ILE A 170 2.47 9.38 1.72
C ILE A 170 2.11 7.99 2.26
N TYR A 171 2.00 7.84 3.58
CA TYR A 171 1.71 6.58 4.23
C TYR A 171 0.24 6.14 4.09
N LYS A 172 -0.66 7.02 3.69
CA LYS A 172 -2.08 6.67 3.44
C LYS A 172 -2.32 6.19 2.02
N ARG A 173 -1.31 6.27 1.14
CA ARG A 173 -1.38 5.79 -0.24
C ARG A 173 -1.55 4.28 -0.31
N ASP A 174 -2.06 3.83 -1.45
CA ASP A 174 -2.16 2.41 -1.73
C ASP A 174 -0.80 1.82 -2.15
N PHE A 175 -0.16 1.07 -1.25
CA PHE A 175 1.11 0.37 -1.50
C PHE A 175 0.94 -1.00 -2.15
N SER A 176 -0.30 -1.42 -2.37
CA SER A 176 -0.64 -2.70 -2.99
C SER A 176 -0.86 -2.58 -4.50
N ALA A 177 -0.77 -1.38 -5.07
CA ALA A 177 -0.89 -1.16 -6.49
C ALA A 177 0.27 -1.85 -7.28
N PRO A 178 -0.02 -2.44 -8.47
CA PRO A 178 1.01 -3.02 -9.33
C PRO A 178 2.05 -1.99 -9.77
N THR A 179 3.34 -2.34 -9.67
CA THR A 179 4.41 -1.54 -10.30
C THR A 179 4.33 -1.66 -11.83
N ALA A 180 4.94 -0.75 -12.59
CA ALA A 180 4.92 -0.75 -14.06
C ALA A 180 5.27 -2.12 -14.69
N GLU A 181 6.27 -2.83 -14.15
CA GLU A 181 6.69 -4.18 -14.59
C GLU A 181 5.69 -5.29 -14.22
N GLU A 182 4.79 -5.01 -13.27
CA GLU A 182 3.84 -5.98 -12.68
C GLU A 182 2.41 -5.78 -13.17
N LYS A 183 2.18 -4.78 -14.05
CA LYS A 183 0.88 -4.53 -14.66
C LYS A 183 0.48 -5.63 -15.66
N PHE A 184 1.44 -6.38 -16.18
CA PHE A 184 1.20 -7.50 -17.10
C PHE A 184 0.79 -8.77 -16.35
N ASP A 185 -0.14 -9.53 -16.93
CA ASP A 185 -0.55 -10.81 -16.38
C ASP A 185 0.54 -11.87 -16.59
N LYS A 186 1.24 -12.21 -15.50
CA LYS A 186 2.33 -13.19 -15.50
C LYS A 186 1.84 -14.64 -15.59
N SER A 187 0.54 -14.90 -15.50
CA SER A 187 -0.03 -16.25 -15.62
C SER A 187 0.10 -16.82 -17.04
N ILE A 188 0.12 -15.94 -18.04
CA ILE A 188 0.24 -16.30 -19.47
C ILE A 188 1.68 -16.73 -19.81
N LEU A 189 2.66 -16.39 -18.98
CA LEU A 189 4.05 -16.75 -19.21
C LEU A 189 4.26 -18.27 -19.06
N PRO A 190 5.16 -18.88 -19.85
CA PRO A 190 5.58 -20.27 -19.64
C PRO A 190 6.12 -20.50 -18.23
N ALA A 191 5.91 -21.68 -17.66
CA ALA A 191 6.30 -22.00 -16.28
C ALA A 191 7.78 -21.69 -15.97
N ALA A 192 8.69 -21.90 -16.94
CA ALA A 192 10.11 -21.58 -16.79
C ALA A 192 10.39 -20.07 -16.61
N MET A 193 9.52 -19.20 -17.12
CA MET A 193 9.62 -17.74 -17.00
C MET A 193 8.84 -17.17 -15.80
N GLN A 194 8.00 -17.97 -15.15
CA GLN A 194 7.26 -17.61 -13.92
C GLN A 194 8.19 -17.61 -12.70
N VAL A 195 9.26 -16.81 -12.76
CA VAL A 195 10.32 -16.74 -11.75
C VAL A 195 10.12 -15.51 -10.86
N ARG A 196 10.30 -15.71 -9.55
CA ARG A 196 10.19 -14.64 -8.55
C ARG A 196 11.09 -13.44 -8.90
N LYS A 197 10.56 -12.22 -8.74
CA LYS A 197 11.30 -10.94 -8.91
C LYS A 197 11.97 -10.77 -10.29
N GLY A 198 11.43 -11.37 -11.35
CA GLY A 198 11.98 -11.23 -12.71
C GLY A 198 13.41 -11.74 -12.84
N LYS A 199 13.81 -12.72 -12.03
CA LYS A 199 15.16 -13.30 -12.02
C LYS A 199 15.40 -14.35 -13.12
N PHE A 200 14.51 -14.44 -14.10
CA PHE A 200 14.70 -15.30 -15.26
C PHE A 200 16.02 -14.96 -15.96
N GLY A 201 16.90 -15.96 -16.13
CA GLY A 201 18.23 -15.78 -16.73
C GLY A 201 19.27 -15.06 -15.86
N ARG A 202 19.00 -14.79 -14.57
CA ARG A 202 19.95 -14.17 -13.64
C ARG A 202 20.47 -15.17 -12.61
N ALA A 203 21.73 -15.01 -12.22
CA ALA A 203 22.31 -15.78 -11.12
C ALA A 203 21.54 -15.53 -9.80
N GLY A 204 21.45 -16.56 -8.95
CA GLY A 204 20.70 -16.52 -7.69
C GLY A 204 19.20 -16.82 -7.83
N GLN A 205 18.79 -17.51 -8.89
CA GLN A 205 17.43 -18.02 -9.04
C GLN A 205 17.13 -19.08 -7.97
N THR A 206 16.05 -18.87 -7.21
CA THR A 206 15.52 -19.87 -6.28
C THR A 206 14.64 -20.86 -7.02
N LYS A 207 14.67 -22.14 -6.62
CA LYS A 207 13.75 -23.17 -7.14
C LYS A 207 12.27 -22.89 -6.84
N TRP A 208 12.02 -22.09 -5.80
CA TRP A 208 10.70 -21.72 -5.32
C TRP A 208 10.14 -20.54 -6.09
N THR A 209 8.87 -20.64 -6.54
CA THR A 209 8.26 -19.63 -7.43
C THR A 209 7.43 -18.59 -6.65
N HIS A 210 6.31 -19.01 -6.06
CA HIS A 210 5.39 -18.15 -5.33
C HIS A 210 4.79 -18.89 -4.13
N LEU A 211 4.39 -18.14 -3.09
CA LEU A 211 3.96 -18.71 -1.82
C LEU A 211 2.85 -19.75 -2.00
N ALA A 212 1.84 -19.48 -2.82
CA ALA A 212 0.71 -20.39 -3.01
C ALA A 212 1.09 -21.75 -3.65
N ALA A 213 2.19 -21.84 -4.41
CA ALA A 213 2.66 -23.13 -4.94
C ALA A 213 3.42 -23.96 -3.89
N GLU A 214 4.07 -23.29 -2.94
CA GLU A 214 4.89 -23.92 -1.89
C GLU A 214 4.13 -24.07 -0.56
N ASP A 215 2.95 -23.44 -0.45
CA ASP A 215 2.12 -23.46 0.75
C ASP A 215 1.48 -24.84 0.90
N THR A 216 1.96 -25.60 1.87
CA THR A 216 1.44 -26.93 2.23
C THR A 216 0.43 -26.86 3.37
N SER A 217 0.00 -25.66 3.81
CA SER A 217 -0.98 -25.51 4.89
C SER A 217 -2.39 -25.95 4.48
N ALA A 218 -2.69 -25.88 3.18
CA ALA A 218 -3.90 -26.39 2.57
C ALA A 218 -3.58 -27.58 1.65
N ALA A 219 -4.48 -28.56 1.60
CA ALA A 219 -4.41 -29.62 0.63
C ALA A 219 -4.37 -29.02 -0.79
N ARG A 220 -3.31 -29.29 -1.57
CA ARG A 220 -3.28 -28.84 -2.96
C ARG A 220 -4.38 -29.54 -3.75
N LYS A 221 -4.96 -28.82 -4.70
CA LYS A 221 -5.99 -29.34 -5.60
C LYS A 221 -5.33 -30.36 -6.54
N GLY A 222 -5.44 -31.65 -6.20
CA GLY A 222 -4.80 -32.76 -6.93
C GLY A 222 -3.80 -33.59 -6.11
N ASP A 223 -3.51 -33.20 -4.87
CA ASP A 223 -2.85 -34.12 -3.94
C ASP A 223 -3.92 -35.12 -3.45
N ASP A 224 -3.75 -36.39 -3.81
CA ASP A 224 -4.59 -37.53 -3.39
C ASP A 224 -4.12 -38.16 -2.07
N ASP A 225 -3.22 -37.47 -1.35
CA ASP A 225 -2.76 -37.85 -0.02
C ASP A 225 -3.86 -37.54 1.03
N ASP A 226 -4.79 -38.48 1.18
CA ASP A 226 -5.97 -38.41 2.05
C ASP A 226 -5.66 -38.20 3.55
N LEU A 227 -4.46 -38.60 4.00
CA LEU A 227 -4.04 -38.56 5.40
C LEU A 227 -3.78 -37.14 5.92
N TRP A 228 -3.38 -36.21 5.07
CA TRP A 228 -3.01 -34.84 5.45
C TRP A 228 -3.90 -33.78 4.79
N SER A 229 -4.57 -34.13 3.69
CA SER A 229 -5.45 -33.22 2.96
C SER A 229 -6.75 -32.89 3.70
N GLY A 230 -7.11 -33.66 4.74
CA GLY A 230 -8.37 -33.48 5.48
C GLY A 230 -9.62 -33.74 4.64
N ARG A 231 -9.47 -34.35 3.46
CA ARG A 231 -10.57 -34.74 2.56
C ARG A 231 -11.26 -36.00 3.06
N ASP A 232 -10.50 -36.92 3.65
CA ASP A 232 -11.05 -38.09 4.32
C ASP A 232 -11.87 -37.69 5.56
N LYS A 233 -13.14 -38.09 5.55
CA LYS A 233 -14.11 -37.84 6.62
C LYS A 233 -13.63 -38.41 7.96
N SER A 234 -12.89 -39.53 7.93
CA SER A 234 -12.40 -40.20 9.14
C SER A 234 -11.33 -39.35 9.86
N VAL A 235 -10.32 -38.89 9.12
CA VAL A 235 -9.23 -38.04 9.62
C VAL A 235 -9.76 -36.67 10.04
N ARG A 236 -10.72 -36.10 9.28
CA ARG A 236 -11.38 -34.84 9.64
C ARG A 236 -12.14 -34.94 10.96
N ALA A 237 -12.84 -36.05 11.19
CA ALA A 237 -13.54 -36.29 12.46
C ALA A 237 -12.58 -36.48 13.64
N ILE A 238 -11.41 -37.10 13.43
CA ILE A 238 -10.36 -37.23 14.45
C ILE A 238 -9.74 -35.86 14.76
N LYS A 239 -9.43 -35.07 13.73
CA LYS A 239 -8.91 -33.71 13.88
C LYS A 239 -9.90 -32.80 14.60
N ASP A 240 -11.18 -32.83 14.23
CA ASP A 240 -12.25 -32.06 14.88
C ASP A 240 -12.43 -32.48 16.36
N LYS A 241 -12.31 -33.79 16.68
CA LYS A 241 -12.30 -34.30 18.07
C LYS A 241 -11.07 -33.85 18.87
N MET A 242 -9.88 -33.86 18.26
CA MET A 242 -8.63 -33.40 18.88
C MET A 242 -8.68 -31.89 19.15
N LEU A 243 -9.16 -31.09 18.19
CA LEU A 243 -9.34 -29.64 18.33
C LEU A 243 -10.33 -29.30 19.45
N ALA A 244 -11.46 -30.03 19.52
CA ALA A 244 -12.45 -29.85 20.58
C ALA A 244 -11.91 -30.17 21.98
N LYS A 245 -10.90 -31.05 22.09
CA LYS A 245 -10.26 -31.44 23.34
C LYS A 245 -9.16 -30.45 23.78
N GLN A 246 -8.67 -29.60 22.88
CA GLN A 246 -7.65 -28.56 23.13
C GLN A 246 -8.24 -27.18 23.51
N GLY A 247 -9.42 -27.15 24.14
CA GLY A 247 -9.87 -25.98 24.92
C GLY A 247 -9.85 -24.63 24.19
N GLY A 248 -10.57 -24.50 23.07
CA GLY A 248 -11.03 -23.18 22.59
C GLY A 248 -10.50 -22.68 21.25
N LEU A 249 -9.54 -23.34 20.58
CA LEU A 249 -9.20 -23.00 19.19
C LEU A 249 -10.25 -23.59 18.23
N ARG A 250 -11.37 -22.89 18.05
CA ARG A 250 -12.31 -23.18 16.95
C ARG A 250 -11.79 -22.54 15.66
N ASP A 251 -11.79 -23.33 14.60
CA ASP A 251 -11.43 -22.93 13.24
C ASP A 251 -12.34 -21.75 12.78
N ALA A 252 -11.76 -20.56 12.62
CA ALA A 252 -12.49 -19.33 12.30
C ALA A 252 -13.14 -19.33 10.89
N ALA A 253 -12.92 -20.37 10.10
CA ALA A 253 -13.39 -20.49 8.71
C ALA A 253 -14.82 -21.05 8.54
N ARG A 254 -15.52 -21.45 9.63
CA ARG A 254 -16.90 -21.98 9.54
C ARG A 254 -17.95 -21.09 10.22
N ARG A 255 -17.85 -19.78 10.05
CA ARG A 255 -18.97 -18.84 10.27
C ARG A 255 -19.10 -17.92 9.06
N ALA A 256 -19.72 -18.47 8.02
CA ALA A 256 -20.49 -17.73 7.03
C ALA A 256 -21.94 -18.17 7.20
#